data_AF-A0A4Q3Z9B8-F1
#
_entry.id   AF-A0A4Q3Z9B8-F1
#
_cell.length_a   1.000
_cell.length_b   1.000
_cell.length_c   1.000
_cell.angle_alpha   90.00
_cell.angle_beta   90.00
_cell.angle_gamma   90.00
#
_symmetry.space_group_name_H-M   'P 1'
#
loop_
_entity.id
_entity.type
_entity.pdbx_description
1 polymer ?
#
loop_
_entity_poly.entity_id
_entity_poly.type
_entity_poly.pdbx_seq_one_letter_code
_entity_poly.pdbx_strand_id
1 'polypeptide(L)'
;MIHPTAAARRLALLLVLAGMPAQAQQDVLPTLHDVTGVAANDSLNIRAEPGASAPILGTLPPDATGIEVTALDTTGRWGRIGAGETDGWVSMAYLAQRPFPPGPIPEGMRCFGTEPFWSLRFEGSAVFVDRMGETRSEMQVVAAPSPLPPGNRLFGFAAGEGAVRLSGIIEAAACSDGMSDRSFGWRVVLLEQDEGTMRVQSGCCTLDRR
;
A
#
# COMPACT_ATOMS: atom_id res chain seq x y z
N MET A 1 36.92 -78.08 -6.66
CA MET A 1 36.97 -76.94 -7.60
C MET A 1 35.75 -76.08 -7.34
N ILE A 2 35.97 -74.77 -7.20
CA ILE A 2 35.01 -73.64 -7.10
C ILE A 2 34.45 -73.37 -5.69
N HIS A 3 34.99 -72.30 -5.09
CA HIS A 3 34.48 -71.60 -3.91
C HIS A 3 33.46 -70.50 -4.31
N PRO A 4 32.63 -70.01 -3.37
CA PRO A 4 31.37 -69.32 -3.63
C PRO A 4 31.52 -67.79 -3.69
N THR A 5 30.63 -67.10 -4.40
CA THR A 5 30.37 -65.66 -4.18
C THR A 5 28.91 -65.32 -4.47
N ALA A 6 28.08 -65.32 -3.42
CA ALA A 6 26.78 -64.67 -3.47
C ALA A 6 27.01 -63.15 -3.49
N ALA A 7 26.75 -62.52 -4.64
CA ALA A 7 26.88 -61.08 -4.82
C ALA A 7 25.83 -60.35 -3.98
N ALA A 8 26.29 -59.55 -3.02
CA ALA A 8 25.49 -58.63 -2.24
C ALA A 8 25.34 -57.28 -2.95
N ARG A 9 24.15 -56.68 -2.80
CA ARG A 9 23.86 -55.22 -2.85
C ARG A 9 23.95 -54.58 -4.25
N ARG A 10 23.07 -53.66 -4.67
CA ARG A 10 22.49 -52.50 -3.97
C ARG A 10 21.16 -52.13 -4.62
N LEU A 11 20.11 -51.97 -3.80
CA LEU A 11 18.89 -51.26 -4.19
C LEU A 11 19.26 -49.77 -4.29
N ALA A 12 19.22 -49.19 -5.49
CA ALA A 12 19.43 -47.77 -5.69
C ALA A 12 18.15 -47.02 -5.31
N LEU A 13 18.12 -46.46 -4.10
CA LEU A 13 17.05 -45.58 -3.65
C LEU A 13 17.26 -44.21 -4.33
N LEU A 14 16.49 -43.95 -5.39
CA LEU A 14 16.40 -42.62 -6.02
C LEU A 14 15.70 -41.67 -5.04
N LEU A 15 16.48 -40.88 -4.30
CA LEU A 15 15.96 -39.71 -3.59
C LEU A 15 15.55 -38.66 -4.62
N VAL A 16 14.25 -38.61 -4.93
CA VAL A 16 13.64 -37.44 -5.55
C VAL A 16 13.58 -36.36 -4.47
N LEU A 17 14.60 -35.48 -4.43
CA LEU A 17 14.49 -34.20 -3.72
C LEU A 17 13.46 -33.36 -4.47
N ALA A 18 12.20 -33.49 -4.05
CA ALA A 18 11.17 -32.52 -4.37
C ALA A 18 11.61 -31.18 -3.77
N GLY A 19 12.15 -30.30 -4.60
CA GLY A 19 12.34 -28.90 -4.25
C GLY A 19 10.96 -28.36 -3.89
N MET A 20 10.73 -28.14 -2.61
CA MET A 20 9.59 -27.35 -2.18
C MET A 20 9.76 -25.98 -2.84
N PRO A 21 8.80 -25.49 -3.63
CA PRO A 21 8.86 -24.11 -4.06
C PRO A 21 8.89 -23.28 -2.78
N ALA A 22 9.97 -22.50 -2.60
CA ALA A 22 9.96 -21.43 -1.64
C ALA A 22 8.75 -20.57 -2.01
N GLN A 23 7.69 -20.62 -1.18
CA GLN A 23 6.58 -19.71 -1.34
C GLN A 23 7.16 -18.31 -1.18
N ALA A 24 7.37 -17.62 -2.30
CA ALA A 24 7.64 -16.20 -2.30
C ALA A 24 6.45 -15.57 -1.58
N GLN A 25 6.68 -15.09 -0.36
CA GLN A 25 5.74 -14.24 0.33
C GLN A 25 5.50 -13.06 -0.62
N GLN A 26 4.35 -13.05 -1.28
CA GLN A 26 3.97 -11.87 -2.05
C GLN A 26 3.78 -10.79 -1.02
N ASP A 27 4.76 -9.88 -0.91
CA ASP A 27 4.61 -8.69 -0.11
C ASP A 27 3.35 -8.00 -0.60
N VAL A 28 2.30 -8.07 0.22
CA VAL A 28 1.04 -7.42 -0.09
C VAL A 28 1.38 -5.94 -0.19
N LEU A 29 1.22 -5.34 -1.35
CA LEU A 29 1.42 -3.91 -1.58
C LEU A 29 0.11 -3.17 -1.30
N PRO A 30 0.14 -1.87 -0.96
CA PRO A 30 1.31 -1.00 -0.90
C PRO A 30 2.03 -1.07 0.45
N THR A 31 3.35 -0.99 0.53
CA THR A 31 4.11 -0.98 1.80
C THR A 31 4.53 0.44 2.19
N LEU A 32 4.81 0.67 3.48
CA LEU A 32 5.45 1.91 3.94
C LEU A 32 6.92 1.65 4.26
N HIS A 33 7.76 2.62 3.94
CA HIS A 33 9.19 2.56 4.16
C HIS A 33 9.75 3.88 4.70
N ASP A 34 10.88 3.79 5.39
CA ASP A 34 11.74 4.93 5.70
C ASP A 34 13.02 4.83 4.88
N VAL A 35 13.57 5.98 4.48
CA VAL A 35 14.88 6.03 3.80
C VAL A 35 15.97 5.64 4.80
N THR A 36 16.92 4.82 4.34
CA THR A 36 18.05 4.35 5.14
C THR A 36 19.29 4.19 4.27
N GLY A 37 20.47 4.21 4.89
CA GLY A 37 21.74 3.98 4.18
C GLY A 37 22.18 5.10 3.23
N VAL A 38 21.52 6.27 3.28
CA VAL A 38 21.89 7.49 2.55
C VAL A 38 22.65 8.42 3.50
N ALA A 39 23.76 8.99 3.05
CA ALA A 39 24.54 9.93 3.86
C ALA A 39 23.76 11.22 4.14
N ALA A 40 24.01 11.87 5.28
CA ALA A 40 23.28 13.06 5.71
C ALA A 40 23.38 14.26 4.76
N ASN A 41 24.42 14.31 3.92
CA ASN A 41 24.65 15.34 2.90
C ASN A 41 24.34 14.85 1.47
N ASP A 42 23.63 13.74 1.33
CA ASP A 42 23.21 13.14 0.06
C ASP A 42 21.69 12.95 0.04
N SER A 43 21.15 12.45 -1.07
CA SER A 43 19.72 12.21 -1.26
C SER A 43 19.46 10.96 -2.09
N LEU A 44 18.33 10.30 -1.84
CA LEU A 44 17.89 9.16 -2.65
C LEU A 44 17.12 9.66 -3.87
N ASN A 45 17.63 9.37 -5.06
CA ASN A 45 16.98 9.76 -6.31
C ASN A 45 15.67 9.00 -6.56
N ILE A 46 14.64 9.75 -6.95
CA ILE A 46 13.40 9.25 -7.56
C ILE A 46 13.59 9.30 -9.07
N ARG A 47 13.39 8.18 -9.76
CA ARG A 47 13.70 8.03 -11.19
C ARG A 47 12.47 7.74 -12.03
N ALA A 48 12.51 8.12 -13.30
CA ALA A 48 11.40 7.90 -14.22
C ALA A 48 11.13 6.42 -14.53
N GLU A 49 12.17 5.58 -14.48
CA GLU A 49 12.09 4.14 -14.73
C GLU A 49 12.98 3.36 -13.75
N PRO A 50 12.77 2.04 -13.58
CA PRO A 50 13.68 1.17 -12.84
C PRO A 50 15.08 1.17 -13.46
N GLY A 51 16.03 1.88 -12.85
CA GLY A 51 17.43 1.83 -13.30
C GLY A 51 18.27 3.02 -12.84
N ALA A 52 19.55 2.77 -12.49
CA ALA A 52 20.45 3.82 -12.00
C ALA A 52 20.81 4.89 -13.05
N SER A 53 20.59 4.59 -14.33
CA SER A 53 20.80 5.51 -15.45
C SER A 53 19.54 6.24 -15.89
N ALA A 54 18.37 5.90 -15.34
CA ALA A 54 17.11 6.54 -15.72
C ALA A 54 17.06 8.01 -15.26
N PRO A 55 16.34 8.90 -15.98
CA PRO A 55 16.18 10.29 -15.61
C PRO A 55 15.72 10.47 -14.16
N ILE A 56 16.24 11.49 -13.48
CA ILE A 56 15.87 11.84 -12.11
C ILE A 56 14.64 12.77 -12.17
N LEU A 57 13.55 12.38 -11.52
CA LEU A 57 12.32 13.18 -11.37
C LEU A 57 12.34 14.05 -10.11
N GLY A 58 13.09 13.62 -9.10
CA GLY A 58 13.19 14.29 -7.81
C GLY A 58 14.07 13.52 -6.86
N THR A 59 14.09 13.93 -5.59
CA THR A 59 14.89 13.27 -4.55
C THR A 59 14.12 13.13 -3.23
N LEU A 60 14.54 12.18 -2.42
CA LEU A 60 14.13 11.98 -1.05
C LEU A 60 15.29 12.36 -0.12
N PRO A 61 15.04 13.14 0.95
CA PRO A 61 16.07 13.38 1.96
C PRO A 61 16.43 12.07 2.71
N PRO A 62 17.62 12.02 3.32
CA PRO A 62 18.14 10.80 3.95
C PRO A 62 17.32 10.33 5.17
N ASP A 63 16.51 11.21 5.76
CA ASP A 63 15.62 10.97 6.88
C ASP A 63 14.14 10.90 6.47
N ALA A 64 13.83 10.81 5.18
CA ALA A 64 12.45 10.74 4.70
C ALA A 64 11.73 9.50 5.26
N THR A 65 10.54 9.69 5.79
CA THR A 65 9.73 8.62 6.37
C THR A 65 8.38 8.46 5.69
N GLY A 66 7.79 7.27 5.78
CA GLY A 66 6.43 7.02 5.29
C GLY A 66 6.31 7.00 3.77
N ILE A 67 7.35 6.53 3.09
CA ILE A 67 7.38 6.35 1.64
C ILE A 67 6.46 5.18 1.27
N GLU A 68 5.35 5.48 0.60
CA GLU A 68 4.39 4.49 0.12
C GLU A 68 4.86 3.86 -1.19
N VAL A 69 5.27 2.60 -1.13
CA VAL A 69 5.64 1.78 -2.31
C VAL A 69 4.40 1.05 -2.79
N THR A 70 3.96 1.32 -4.01
CA THR A 70 2.72 0.80 -4.60
C THR A 70 2.93 -0.34 -5.59
N ALA A 71 4.15 -0.50 -6.10
CA ALA A 71 4.56 -1.64 -6.94
C ALA A 71 6.05 -1.92 -6.81
N LEU A 72 6.46 -3.10 -7.26
CA LEU A 72 7.85 -3.48 -7.44
C LEU A 72 8.09 -3.78 -8.92
N ASP A 73 9.32 -3.56 -9.39
CA ASP A 73 9.74 -4.05 -10.69
C ASP A 73 9.89 -5.57 -10.68
N THR A 74 10.14 -6.18 -11.85
CA THR A 74 10.28 -7.64 -11.96
C THR A 74 11.45 -8.20 -11.15
N THR A 75 12.43 -7.36 -10.78
CA THR A 75 13.57 -7.76 -9.97
C THR A 75 13.39 -7.52 -8.47
N GLY A 76 12.34 -6.80 -8.07
CA GLY A 76 12.11 -6.36 -6.69
C GLY A 76 13.11 -5.33 -6.18
N ARG A 77 14.01 -4.81 -7.03
CA ARG A 77 15.05 -3.86 -6.62
C ARG A 77 14.59 -2.41 -6.72
N TRP A 78 13.51 -2.16 -7.43
CA TRP A 78 12.93 -0.83 -7.61
C TRP A 78 11.49 -0.83 -7.12
N GLY A 79 11.19 0.11 -6.23
CA GLY A 79 9.84 0.36 -5.74
C GLY A 79 9.24 1.55 -6.44
N ARG A 80 8.01 1.40 -6.95
CA ARG A 80 7.21 2.50 -7.49
C ARG A 80 6.57 3.27 -6.34
N ILE A 81 6.69 4.59 -6.37
CA ILE A 81 6.16 5.52 -5.39
C ILE A 81 5.44 6.67 -6.12
N GLY A 82 4.59 7.41 -5.42
CA GLY A 82 4.08 8.68 -5.94
C GLY A 82 5.18 9.75 -6.02
N ALA A 83 5.15 10.56 -7.07
CA ALA A 83 6.05 11.69 -7.31
C ALA A 83 5.28 12.87 -7.95
N GLY A 84 4.49 13.59 -7.15
CA GLY A 84 3.57 14.62 -7.64
C GLY A 84 2.36 14.01 -8.36
N GLU A 85 2.14 14.41 -9.61
CA GLU A 85 1.06 13.92 -10.49
C GLU A 85 1.46 12.69 -11.33
N THR A 86 2.66 12.16 -11.12
CA THR A 86 3.15 10.96 -11.80
C THR A 86 3.71 9.94 -10.81
N ASP A 87 4.08 8.77 -11.32
CA ASP A 87 4.81 7.75 -10.59
C ASP A 87 6.33 7.92 -10.76
N GLY A 88 7.09 7.50 -9.75
CA GLY A 88 8.54 7.42 -9.81
C GLY A 88 9.08 6.14 -9.18
N TRP A 89 10.34 5.84 -9.42
CA TRP A 89 11.01 4.61 -8.99
C TRP A 89 12.19 4.92 -8.09
N VAL A 90 12.26 4.24 -6.95
CA VAL A 90 13.35 4.37 -5.97
C VAL A 90 13.99 3.02 -5.74
N SER A 91 15.30 3.01 -5.46
CA SER A 91 15.99 1.75 -5.17
C SER A 91 15.60 1.24 -3.80
N MET A 92 15.08 0.01 -3.74
CA MET A 92 14.68 -0.65 -2.50
C MET A 92 15.85 -0.91 -1.56
N ALA A 93 17.11 -0.85 -2.05
CA ALA A 93 18.30 -1.00 -1.22
C ALA A 93 18.46 0.12 -0.17
N TYR A 94 17.81 1.27 -0.40
CA TYR A 94 17.83 2.42 0.51
C TYR A 94 16.51 2.64 1.24
N LEU A 95 15.65 1.62 1.27
CA LEU A 95 14.36 1.64 1.96
C LEU A 95 14.27 0.54 3.00
N ALA A 96 14.00 0.91 4.25
CA ALA A 96 13.65 -0.02 5.32
C ALA A 96 12.13 -0.03 5.48
N GLN A 97 11.51 -1.22 5.42
CA GLN A 97 10.08 -1.33 5.65
C GLN A 97 9.72 -0.95 7.09
N ARG A 98 8.62 -0.21 7.25
CA ARG A 98 8.05 0.17 8.54
C ARG A 98 6.62 -0.35 8.70
N PRO A 99 6.13 -0.54 9.94
CA PRO A 99 4.72 -0.77 10.16
C PRO A 99 3.88 0.46 9.77
N PHE A 100 2.63 0.20 9.40
CA PHE A 100 1.63 1.25 9.28
C PHE A 100 1.42 1.95 10.61
N PRO A 101 1.09 3.25 10.61
CA PRO A 101 0.59 3.92 11.81
C PRO A 101 -0.53 3.08 12.44
N PRO A 102 -0.52 2.90 13.77
CA PRO A 102 -1.54 2.15 14.45
C PRO A 102 -2.89 2.89 14.35
N GLY A 103 -3.95 2.15 14.60
CA GLY A 103 -5.31 2.67 14.54
C GLY A 103 -6.17 1.82 13.62
N PRO A 104 -7.49 2.00 13.70
CA PRO A 104 -8.40 1.21 12.89
C PRO A 104 -8.38 1.63 11.42
N ILE A 105 -8.10 2.92 11.15
CA ILE A 105 -7.59 3.44 9.89
C ILE A 105 -6.19 4.01 10.17
N PRO A 106 -5.17 3.74 9.34
CA PRO A 106 -3.85 4.33 9.55
C PRO A 106 -3.90 5.86 9.56
N GLU A 107 -3.28 6.46 10.56
CA GLU A 107 -3.24 7.92 10.71
C GLU A 107 -2.67 8.61 9.46
N GLY A 108 -3.35 9.67 9.00
CA GLY A 108 -2.98 10.41 7.80
C GLY A 108 -3.36 9.72 6.50
N MET A 109 -4.13 8.63 6.55
CA MET A 109 -4.80 8.10 5.37
C MET A 109 -5.65 9.22 4.75
N ARG A 110 -5.50 9.40 3.43
CA ARG A 110 -6.34 10.30 2.64
C ARG A 110 -7.02 9.50 1.56
N CYS A 111 -8.31 9.72 1.38
CA CYS A 111 -9.09 9.13 0.30
C CYS A 111 -9.76 10.22 -0.51
N PHE A 112 -9.96 10.02 -1.80
CA PHE A 112 -10.57 11.02 -2.66
C PHE A 112 -11.21 10.39 -3.90
N GLY A 113 -12.18 11.09 -4.46
CA GLY A 113 -12.82 10.77 -5.73
C GLY A 113 -12.89 12.00 -6.61
N THR A 114 -12.89 11.78 -7.93
CA THR A 114 -12.83 12.86 -8.93
C THR A 114 -14.21 13.25 -9.46
N GLU A 115 -15.23 12.39 -9.37
CA GLU A 115 -16.59 12.72 -9.81
C GLU A 115 -17.68 12.10 -8.91
N PRO A 116 -18.46 12.91 -8.17
CA PRO A 116 -18.15 14.30 -7.83
C PRO A 116 -16.82 14.41 -7.06
N PHE A 117 -16.20 15.58 -7.03
CA PHE A 117 -14.98 15.80 -6.25
C PHE A 117 -15.26 15.75 -4.75
N TRP A 118 -14.59 14.84 -4.06
CA TRP A 118 -14.62 14.74 -2.60
C TRP A 118 -13.28 14.25 -2.06
N SER A 119 -12.98 14.56 -0.81
CA SER A 119 -11.85 14.00 -0.09
C SER A 119 -12.17 13.71 1.38
N LEU A 120 -11.53 12.69 1.91
CA LEU A 120 -11.54 12.28 3.30
C LEU A 120 -10.11 12.34 3.84
N ARG A 121 -9.93 12.87 5.04
CA ARG A 121 -8.66 12.84 5.78
C ARG A 121 -8.90 12.30 7.18
N PHE A 122 -8.23 11.20 7.51
CA PHE A 122 -8.35 10.52 8.80
C PHE A 122 -7.29 11.04 9.78
N GLU A 123 -7.74 11.63 10.90
CA GLU A 123 -6.85 12.14 11.96
C GLU A 123 -7.44 11.79 13.33
N GLY A 124 -6.70 11.00 14.11
CA GLY A 124 -7.20 10.49 15.40
C GLY A 124 -8.53 9.75 15.26
N SER A 125 -9.56 10.25 15.96
CA SER A 125 -10.93 9.72 15.89
C SER A 125 -11.85 10.48 14.95
N ALA A 126 -11.31 11.37 14.11
CA ALA A 126 -12.09 12.20 13.20
C ALA A 126 -11.82 11.88 11.73
N VAL A 127 -12.86 12.04 10.91
CA VAL A 127 -12.76 12.11 9.45
C VAL A 127 -13.14 13.52 9.03
N PHE A 128 -12.20 14.24 8.44
CA PHE A 128 -12.50 15.51 7.78
C PHE A 128 -12.98 15.22 6.37
N VAL A 129 -14.15 15.76 6.03
CA VAL A 129 -14.80 15.57 4.74
C VAL A 129 -14.83 16.89 4.00
N ASP A 130 -14.29 16.88 2.78
CA ASP A 130 -14.29 18.03 1.88
C ASP A 130 -15.05 17.64 0.60
N ARG A 131 -15.98 18.49 0.17
CA ARG A 131 -16.76 18.30 -1.05
C ARG A 131 -16.83 19.62 -1.79
N MET A 132 -16.74 19.54 -3.11
CA MET A 132 -16.72 20.74 -3.93
C MET A 132 -18.04 21.51 -3.83
N GLY A 133 -17.96 22.76 -3.35
CA GLY A 133 -19.12 23.64 -3.18
C GLY A 133 -19.81 23.52 -1.82
N GLU A 134 -19.29 22.70 -0.90
CA GLU A 134 -19.83 22.54 0.45
C GLU A 134 -18.87 23.06 1.51
N THR A 135 -19.38 23.26 2.73
CA THR A 135 -18.52 23.56 3.88
C THR A 135 -17.85 22.28 4.35
N ARG A 136 -16.55 22.34 4.69
CA ARG A 136 -15.84 21.21 5.28
C ARG A 136 -16.54 20.73 6.54
N SER A 137 -16.80 19.42 6.61
CA SER A 137 -17.43 18.77 7.76
C SER A 137 -16.42 17.95 8.54
N GLU A 138 -16.68 17.78 9.84
CA GLU A 138 -15.91 16.91 10.71
C GLU A 138 -16.84 15.84 11.28
N MET A 139 -16.54 14.58 10.97
CA MET A 139 -17.32 13.45 11.46
C MET A 139 -16.51 12.66 12.47
N GLN A 140 -17.14 12.27 13.58
CA GLN A 140 -16.50 11.38 14.55
C GLN A 140 -16.60 9.94 14.05
N VAL A 141 -15.49 9.20 14.13
CA VAL A 141 -15.44 7.78 13.84
C VAL A 141 -16.12 7.04 14.99
N VAL A 142 -17.35 6.58 14.76
CA VAL A 142 -18.20 5.95 15.79
C VAL A 142 -17.91 4.46 15.91
N ALA A 143 -17.60 3.81 14.79
CA ALA A 143 -17.26 2.40 14.76
C ALA A 143 -16.11 2.18 13.78
N ALA A 144 -14.97 1.78 14.31
CA ALA A 144 -13.93 1.21 13.48
C ALA A 144 -13.40 -0.06 14.15
N PRO A 145 -14.03 -1.23 13.90
CA PRO A 145 -13.34 -2.48 14.12
C PRO A 145 -13.65 -3.55 13.06
N SER A 146 -12.60 -4.13 12.49
CA SER A 146 -12.23 -5.52 12.76
C SER A 146 -10.79 -5.72 12.27
N PRO A 147 -9.85 -6.20 13.09
CA PRO A 147 -8.57 -6.67 12.59
C PRO A 147 -8.89 -7.85 11.67
N LEU A 148 -8.75 -7.63 10.37
CA LEU A 148 -8.83 -8.70 9.41
C LEU A 148 -7.72 -9.71 9.67
N PRO A 149 -7.86 -10.95 9.17
CA PRO A 149 -6.81 -11.95 9.28
C PRO A 149 -5.45 -11.35 8.88
N PRO A 150 -4.37 -11.69 9.60
CA PRO A 150 -3.03 -11.23 9.28
C PRO A 150 -2.75 -11.41 7.78
N GLY A 151 -2.37 -10.32 7.10
CA GLY A 151 -2.08 -10.32 5.66
C GLY A 151 -3.14 -9.62 4.79
N ASN A 152 -4.36 -9.42 5.26
CA ASN A 152 -5.35 -8.63 4.52
C ASN A 152 -5.23 -7.14 4.87
N ARG A 153 -4.90 -6.33 3.88
CA ARG A 153 -4.83 -4.87 3.98
C ARG A 153 -6.18 -4.27 3.64
N LEU A 154 -7.12 -4.40 4.55
CA LEU A 154 -8.48 -3.90 4.39
C LEU A 154 -8.93 -3.26 5.70
N PHE A 155 -9.57 -2.10 5.60
CA PHE A 155 -9.95 -1.26 6.72
C PHE A 155 -11.40 -0.84 6.55
N GLY A 156 -12.22 -1.05 7.58
CA GLY A 156 -13.61 -0.60 7.61
C GLY A 156 -13.78 0.54 8.59
N PHE A 157 -14.62 1.52 8.24
CA PHE A 157 -15.00 2.60 9.14
C PHE A 157 -16.46 2.98 9.01
N ALA A 158 -17.01 3.51 10.11
CA ALA A 158 -18.24 4.27 10.14
C ALA A 158 -18.01 5.56 10.95
N ALA A 159 -18.42 6.66 10.36
CA ALA A 159 -18.38 8.00 10.94
C ALA A 159 -19.75 8.66 10.82
N GLY A 160 -20.01 9.68 11.64
CA GLY A 160 -21.24 10.43 11.54
C GLY A 160 -21.20 11.77 12.27
N GLU A 161 -22.11 12.64 11.86
CA GLU A 161 -22.38 13.95 12.45
C GLU A 161 -23.89 14.19 12.36
N GLY A 162 -24.57 14.48 13.48
CA GLY A 162 -26.02 14.66 13.49
C GLY A 162 -26.79 13.46 12.91
N ALA A 163 -27.53 13.68 11.82
CA ALA A 163 -28.26 12.64 11.08
C ALA A 163 -27.43 11.96 9.97
N VAL A 164 -26.33 12.58 9.54
CA VAL A 164 -25.50 12.11 8.43
C VAL A 164 -24.65 10.93 8.88
N ARG A 165 -24.59 9.87 8.08
CA ARG A 165 -23.75 8.69 8.31
C ARG A 165 -22.87 8.45 7.09
N LEU A 166 -21.58 8.25 7.32
CA LEU A 166 -20.60 7.89 6.31
C LEU A 166 -19.94 6.59 6.73
N SER A 167 -19.97 5.58 5.87
CA SER A 167 -19.25 4.33 6.10
C SER A 167 -18.43 3.97 4.88
N GLY A 168 -17.37 3.20 5.05
CA GLY A 168 -16.54 2.83 3.93
C GLY A 168 -15.60 1.68 4.22
N ILE A 169 -15.10 1.12 3.12
CA ILE A 169 -14.14 0.04 3.09
C ILE A 169 -12.96 0.50 2.24
N ILE A 170 -11.77 0.56 2.85
CA ILE A 170 -10.49 0.87 2.21
C ILE A 170 -9.72 -0.43 2.05
N GLU A 171 -9.26 -0.75 0.86
CA GLU A 171 -8.53 -1.99 0.59
C GLU A 171 -7.27 -1.73 -0.22
N ALA A 172 -6.26 -2.57 -0.02
CA ALA A 172 -5.08 -2.60 -0.88
C ALA A 172 -5.47 -3.13 -2.26
N ALA A 173 -5.50 -2.23 -3.23
CA ALA A 173 -5.80 -2.51 -4.62
C ALA A 173 -5.24 -1.38 -5.47
N ALA A 174 -4.77 -1.72 -6.68
CA ALA A 174 -4.41 -0.72 -7.66
C ALA A 174 -5.60 0.19 -7.95
N CYS A 175 -5.37 1.50 -7.93
CA CYS A 175 -6.38 2.51 -8.17
C CYS A 175 -5.79 3.64 -9.03
N SER A 176 -6.63 4.24 -9.87
CA SER A 176 -6.33 5.44 -10.65
C SER A 176 -7.48 6.41 -10.45
N ASP A 177 -7.14 7.69 -10.33
CA ASP A 177 -8.11 8.78 -10.20
C ASP A 177 -8.70 9.23 -11.56
N GLY A 178 -8.20 8.66 -12.66
CA GLY A 178 -8.60 8.99 -14.03
C GLY A 178 -8.15 10.37 -14.52
N MET A 179 -7.40 11.12 -13.72
CA MET A 179 -7.03 12.51 -13.99
C MET A 179 -5.50 12.73 -13.98
N SER A 180 -4.75 11.90 -13.26
CA SER A 180 -3.29 11.96 -13.19
C SER A 180 -2.62 10.71 -13.79
N ASP A 181 -1.33 10.83 -14.11
CA ASP A 181 -0.48 9.71 -14.51
C ASP A 181 0.08 8.97 -13.27
N ARG A 182 -0.59 9.10 -12.12
CA ARG A 182 -0.19 8.51 -10.84
C ARG A 182 -1.04 7.29 -10.51
N SER A 183 -0.36 6.25 -10.06
CA SER A 183 -0.99 5.03 -9.57
C SER A 183 -1.08 5.05 -8.04
N PHE A 184 -2.25 4.72 -7.52
CA PHE A 184 -2.51 4.59 -6.09
C PHE A 184 -2.58 3.12 -5.69
N GLY A 185 -2.14 2.82 -4.46
CA GLY A 185 -2.13 1.46 -3.92
C GLY A 185 -3.38 1.08 -3.11
N TRP A 186 -4.29 2.03 -2.90
CA TRP A 186 -5.49 1.81 -2.12
C TRP A 186 -6.74 2.25 -2.88
N ARG A 187 -7.81 1.49 -2.71
CA ARG A 187 -9.16 1.82 -3.19
C ARG A 187 -10.10 1.97 -2.00
N VAL A 188 -11.08 2.86 -2.12
CA VAL A 188 -12.19 2.96 -1.18
C VAL A 188 -13.54 2.84 -1.88
N VAL A 189 -14.48 2.19 -1.20
CA VAL A 189 -15.91 2.29 -1.48
C VAL A 189 -16.60 2.92 -0.28
N LEU A 190 -17.39 3.96 -0.52
CA LEU A 190 -18.11 4.74 0.46
C LEU A 190 -19.62 4.51 0.32
N LEU A 191 -20.28 4.47 1.47
CA LEU A 191 -21.73 4.51 1.59
C LEU A 191 -22.09 5.68 2.51
N GLU A 192 -22.72 6.69 1.93
CA GLU A 192 -23.22 7.88 2.62
C GLU A 192 -24.74 7.80 2.75
N GLN A 193 -25.26 8.15 3.93
CA GLN A 193 -26.68 8.21 4.22
C GLN A 193 -27.01 9.57 4.82
N ASP A 194 -27.99 10.25 4.22
CA ASP A 194 -28.46 11.56 4.66
C ASP A 194 -29.96 11.70 4.38
N GLU A 195 -30.75 12.05 5.40
CA GLU A 195 -32.21 12.21 5.35
C GLU A 195 -32.97 11.09 4.58
N GLY A 196 -32.53 9.84 4.71
CA GLY A 196 -33.13 8.69 4.03
C GLY A 196 -32.68 8.47 2.58
N THR A 197 -31.81 9.33 2.06
CA THR A 197 -31.07 9.10 0.81
C THR A 197 -29.81 8.28 1.08
N MET A 198 -29.39 7.49 0.09
CA MET A 198 -28.20 6.66 0.16
C MET A 198 -27.38 6.85 -1.11
N ARG A 199 -26.09 7.14 -0.95
CA ARG A 199 -25.15 7.38 -2.05
C ARG A 199 -23.96 6.44 -1.91
N VAL A 200 -23.63 5.75 -3.01
CA VAL A 200 -22.43 4.93 -3.12
C VAL A 200 -21.41 5.68 -3.95
N GLN A 201 -20.19 5.78 -3.47
CA GLN A 201 -19.07 6.44 -4.15
C GLN A 201 -17.83 5.54 -4.08
N SER A 202 -16.92 5.67 -5.02
CA SER A 202 -15.61 5.01 -4.95
C SER A 202 -14.50 5.98 -5.28
N GLY A 203 -13.30 5.70 -4.78
CA GLY A 203 -12.14 6.55 -4.97
C GLY A 203 -10.84 5.83 -4.67
N CYS A 204 -9.74 6.57 -4.76
CA CYS A 204 -8.42 6.09 -4.37
C CYS A 204 -8.08 6.57 -2.96
N CYS A 205 -7.14 5.89 -2.31
CA CYS A 205 -6.51 6.39 -1.09
C CYS A 205 -4.99 6.32 -1.17
N THR A 206 -4.35 7.08 -0.28
CA THR A 206 -2.89 7.06 -0.13
C THR A 206 -2.50 7.47 1.29
N LEU A 207 -1.41 6.89 1.76
CA LEU A 207 -0.68 7.35 2.94
C LEU A 207 0.53 8.20 2.59
N ASP A 208 0.78 8.43 1.30
CA ASP A 208 1.79 9.38 0.86
C ASP A 208 1.39 10.79 1.28
N ARG A 209 2.31 11.48 1.98
CA ARG A 209 2.10 12.83 2.54
C ARG A 209 2.93 13.90 1.81
N ARG A 210 3.68 13.50 0.77
CA ARG A 210 4.53 14.38 -0.03
C ARG A 210 3.74 15.14 -1.09
#